data_AF-T1DHR6-F1
#
_entry.id   AF-T1DHR6-F1
#
_cell.length_a   1.000
_cell.length_b   1.000
_cell.length_c   1.000
_cell.angle_alpha   90.00
_cell.angle_beta   90.00
_cell.angle_gamma   90.00
#
_symmetry.space_group_name_H-M   'P 1'
#
loop_
_entity.id
_entity.type
_entity.pdbx_description
1 polymer ?
#
loop_
_entity_poly.entity_id
_entity_poly.type
_entity_poly.pdbx_seq_one_letter_code
_entity_poly.pdbx_strand_id
1 'polypeptide(L)'
;MSKLSVSLLFIGLSLLAVCDGSALSSESSESDEHEVGGMLGEVRKQCKRNTGSNAAFSVVMEALEKSMDCVADFDNKNFKIDYNELTNASRGTFFGKYCPKLRSLVSCQDSMLAAVQPCLKKGTFNIVQAVYNSIPEALELVCKNDGEIIMNLKDPQRRECLEQKAQQISTCFYTFAEGRSRDFDFLELTQEECSSFTNFRQCLKNPLHPCDMSDFVSILDIPMNAILPVTPCVNHTEVQNVNLPENNTIVEV
;
A
#
# COMPACT_ATOMS: atom_id res chain seq x y z
N MET A 1 10.29 -10.88 -20.04
CA MET A 1 10.01 -11.56 -18.75
C MET A 1 9.97 -10.52 -17.65
N SER A 2 8.79 -9.91 -17.44
CA SER A 2 8.60 -8.82 -16.49
C SER A 2 8.64 -9.38 -15.06
N LYS A 3 9.65 -8.98 -14.29
CA LYS A 3 9.83 -9.34 -12.88
C LYS A 3 8.87 -8.53 -11.98
N LEU A 4 7.57 -8.60 -12.25
CA LEU A 4 6.51 -8.13 -11.33
C LEU A 4 6.30 -9.17 -10.20
N SER A 5 7.40 -9.67 -9.63
CA SER A 5 7.41 -10.77 -8.67
C SER A 5 7.42 -10.23 -7.25
N VAL A 6 6.30 -10.44 -6.54
CA VAL A 6 6.21 -10.57 -5.08
C VAL A 6 6.51 -9.32 -4.22
N SER A 7 7.13 -8.28 -4.77
CA SER A 7 7.41 -7.03 -4.03
C SER A 7 6.15 -6.27 -3.59
N LEU A 8 5.00 -6.52 -4.23
CA LEU A 8 3.71 -5.91 -3.87
C LEU A 8 3.09 -6.46 -2.58
N LEU A 9 3.60 -7.58 -2.02
CA LEU A 9 3.09 -8.13 -0.75
C LEU A 9 3.86 -7.67 0.49
N PHE A 10 5.01 -7.00 0.31
CA PHE A 10 5.80 -6.41 1.40
C PHE A 10 5.51 -4.90 1.60
N ILE A 11 4.44 -4.38 0.98
CA ILE A 11 4.07 -2.96 1.05
C ILE A 11 3.88 -2.48 2.49
N GLY A 12 3.55 -3.36 3.45
CA GLY A 12 3.47 -3.01 4.87
C GLY A 12 4.72 -2.33 5.44
N LEU A 13 5.92 -2.67 4.93
CA LEU A 13 7.19 -2.01 5.29
C LEU A 13 7.50 -0.78 4.42
N SER A 14 6.97 -0.72 3.20
CA SER A 14 7.07 0.45 2.32
C SER A 14 6.18 1.61 2.77
N LEU A 15 5.22 1.39 3.68
CA LEU A 15 4.36 2.45 4.22
C LEU A 15 5.10 3.46 5.10
N LEU A 16 6.30 3.15 5.55
CA LEU A 16 7.16 4.12 6.23
C LEU A 16 7.85 5.07 5.21
N ALA A 17 7.81 4.81 3.90
CA ALA A 17 8.29 5.72 2.85
C ALA A 17 7.30 6.87 2.54
N VAL A 18 6.28 7.05 3.38
CA VAL A 18 5.39 8.23 3.38
C VAL A 18 6.04 9.44 4.06
N CYS A 19 7.28 9.30 4.56
CA CYS A 19 8.06 10.43 5.09
C CYS A 19 8.98 11.00 3.99
N ASP A 20 8.61 12.16 3.47
CA ASP A 20 9.41 13.09 2.67
C ASP A 20 10.13 12.49 1.44
N GLY A 21 9.36 12.14 0.39
CA GLY A 21 9.73 12.29 -1.03
C GLY A 21 11.05 11.68 -1.54
N SER A 22 11.75 10.85 -0.76
CA SER A 22 13.08 10.35 -1.12
C SER A 22 12.97 9.02 -1.86
N ALA A 23 13.28 9.07 -3.15
CA ALA A 23 13.35 7.89 -4.00
C ALA A 23 14.34 6.85 -3.43
N LEU A 24 13.90 5.59 -3.35
CA LEU A 24 14.78 4.45 -3.10
C LEU A 24 15.82 4.33 -4.24
N SER A 25 17.08 4.61 -3.94
CA SER A 25 18.20 4.02 -4.66
C SER A 25 18.90 3.05 -3.71
N SER A 26 18.79 1.76 -4.01
CA SER A 26 19.54 0.71 -3.34
C SER A 26 20.97 0.68 -3.86
N GLU A 27 21.92 1.18 -3.09
CA GLU A 27 23.30 0.67 -3.11
C GLU A 27 23.78 0.54 -1.68
N SER A 28 24.06 -0.71 -1.30
CA SER A 28 24.68 -1.09 -0.06
C SER A 28 26.16 -0.69 -0.07
N SER A 29 26.60 0.07 0.93
CA SER A 29 28.00 0.10 1.31
C SER A 29 28.13 0.12 2.83
N GLU A 30 28.99 -0.78 3.28
CA GLU A 30 29.38 -1.07 4.66
C GLU A 30 30.61 -0.21 4.99
N SER A 31 30.56 0.60 6.05
CA SER A 31 31.66 0.85 7.01
C SER A 31 31.37 2.03 7.96
N ASP A 32 31.48 1.71 9.25
CA ASP A 32 31.94 2.47 10.42
C ASP A 32 31.37 3.86 10.80
N GLU A 33 30.94 3.92 12.07
CA GLU A 33 30.39 5.05 12.85
C GLU A 33 29.10 5.69 12.27
N HIS A 34 28.08 4.84 12.19
CA HIS A 34 26.71 5.02 11.68
C HIS A 34 26.12 6.44 11.65
N GLU A 35 26.48 7.21 10.62
CA GLU A 35 25.52 8.08 9.97
C GLU A 35 24.46 7.16 9.36
N VAL A 36 23.35 6.97 10.06
CA VAL A 36 22.23 6.17 9.58
C VAL A 36 21.65 6.89 8.36
N GLY A 37 22.15 6.56 7.18
CA GLY A 37 21.72 7.15 5.91
C GLY A 37 20.31 6.73 5.50
N GLY A 38 19.76 7.43 4.51
CA GLY A 38 18.45 7.11 3.95
C GLY A 38 17.30 7.31 4.93
N MET A 39 16.32 6.41 4.85
CA MET A 39 15.03 6.52 5.53
C MET A 39 15.12 6.58 7.06
N LEU A 40 15.98 5.76 7.67
CA LEU A 40 16.16 5.75 9.12
C LEU A 40 16.83 7.05 9.62
N GLY A 41 17.66 7.69 8.80
CA GLY A 41 18.21 9.02 9.08
C GLY A 41 17.14 10.09 9.14
N GLU A 42 16.15 10.03 8.25
CA GLU A 42 15.03 10.96 8.26
C GLU A 42 14.11 10.73 9.46
N VAL A 43 13.80 9.47 9.78
CA VAL A 43 13.04 9.13 11.01
C VAL A 43 13.75 9.68 12.24
N ARG A 44 15.07 9.54 12.35
CA ARG A 44 15.86 10.11 13.45
C ARG A 44 15.70 11.63 13.54
N LYS A 45 15.79 12.36 12.41
CA LYS A 45 15.59 13.81 12.38
C LYS A 45 14.18 14.19 12.81
N GLN A 46 13.16 13.48 12.33
CA GLN A 46 11.77 13.76 12.68
C GLN A 46 11.50 13.48 14.17
N CYS A 47 11.99 12.37 14.71
CA CYS A 47 11.95 12.07 16.14
C CYS A 47 12.59 13.20 16.96
N LYS A 48 13.80 13.65 16.59
CA LYS A 48 14.49 14.73 17.28
C LYS A 48 13.74 16.06 17.17
N ARG A 49 13.21 16.38 15.99
CA ARG A 49 12.44 17.60 15.72
C ARG A 49 11.17 17.67 16.57
N ASN A 50 10.46 16.55 16.73
CA ASN A 50 9.15 16.52 17.39
C ASN A 50 9.24 16.24 18.90
N THR A 51 10.31 15.59 19.39
CA THR A 51 10.47 15.24 20.81
C THR A 51 11.59 15.98 21.53
N GLY A 52 12.46 16.69 20.80
CA GLY A 52 13.63 17.37 21.34
C GLY A 52 14.82 16.45 21.65
N SER A 53 14.72 15.14 21.44
CA SER A 53 15.80 14.18 21.73
C SER A 53 15.82 12.97 20.79
N ASN A 54 16.86 12.13 20.86
CA ASN A 54 16.92 10.87 20.12
C ASN A 54 16.27 9.69 20.88
N ALA A 55 15.69 9.91 22.08
CA ALA A 55 15.14 8.81 22.88
C ALA A 55 14.00 8.08 22.15
N ALA A 56 13.12 8.82 21.46
CA ALA A 56 12.06 8.22 20.64
C ALA A 56 12.62 7.41 19.46
N PHE A 57 13.74 7.85 18.86
CA PHE A 57 14.40 7.10 17.80
C PHE A 57 14.96 5.76 18.30
N SER A 58 15.51 5.70 19.51
CA SER A 58 15.94 4.44 20.12
C SER A 58 14.77 3.47 20.31
N VAL A 59 13.61 3.95 20.76
CA VAL A 59 12.39 3.13 20.88
C VAL A 59 11.93 2.61 19.50
N VAL A 60 12.05 3.42 18.44
CA VAL A 60 11.79 2.98 17.06
C VAL A 60 12.74 1.86 16.63
N MET A 61 14.03 1.96 16.95
CA MET A 61 15.00 0.90 16.62
C MET A 61 14.72 -0.40 17.37
N GLU A 62 14.39 -0.34 18.66
CA GLU A 62 13.97 -1.52 19.43
C GLU A 62 12.69 -2.15 18.88
N ALA A 63 11.73 -1.32 18.46
CA ALA A 63 10.51 -1.81 17.81
C ALA A 63 10.81 -2.42 16.44
N LEU A 64 11.79 -1.91 15.70
CA LEU A 64 12.23 -2.45 14.41
C LEU A 64 12.81 -3.85 14.57
N GLU A 65 13.69 -4.03 15.54
CA GLU A 65 14.27 -5.34 15.86
C GLU A 65 13.17 -6.35 16.23
N LYS A 66 12.25 -5.97 17.12
CA LYS A 66 11.10 -6.82 17.49
C LYS A 66 10.21 -7.16 16.28
N SER A 67 9.95 -6.18 15.42
CA SER A 67 9.20 -6.40 14.18
C SER A 67 9.93 -7.40 13.27
N MET A 68 11.25 -7.28 13.12
CA MET A 68 12.06 -8.19 12.31
C MET A 68 12.05 -9.62 12.87
N ASP A 69 12.21 -9.76 14.19
CA ASP A 69 12.14 -11.06 14.87
C ASP A 69 10.77 -11.71 14.71
N CYS A 70 9.69 -10.92 14.84
CA CYS A 70 8.32 -11.42 14.70
C CYS A 70 8.03 -11.95 13.29
N VAL A 71 8.64 -11.36 12.25
CA VAL A 71 8.47 -11.82 10.85
C VAL A 71 9.49 -12.89 10.43
N ALA A 72 10.49 -13.20 11.26
CA ALA A 72 11.61 -14.08 10.90
C ALA A 72 11.16 -15.51 10.53
N ASP A 73 10.09 -16.00 11.18
CA ASP A 73 9.51 -17.31 10.91
C ASP A 73 8.72 -17.38 9.60
N PHE A 74 8.53 -16.25 8.90
CA PHE A 74 7.92 -16.26 7.59
C PHE A 74 8.90 -16.75 6.54
N ASP A 75 8.62 -17.94 6.03
CA ASP A 75 9.40 -18.59 4.97
C ASP A 75 9.18 -17.90 3.61
N ASN A 76 9.83 -16.75 3.41
CA ASN A 76 9.79 -15.96 2.19
C ASN A 76 10.30 -16.74 0.97
N LYS A 77 11.26 -17.66 1.18
CA LYS A 77 11.82 -18.48 0.11
C LYS A 77 10.76 -19.43 -0.43
N ASN A 78 10.14 -20.22 0.43
CA ASN A 78 9.08 -21.14 0.01
C ASN A 78 7.83 -20.39 -0.44
N PHE A 79 7.50 -19.23 0.16
CA PHE A 79 6.41 -18.40 -0.35
C PHE A 79 6.58 -18.05 -1.83
N LYS A 80 7.78 -17.60 -2.23
CA LYS A 80 8.09 -17.27 -3.62
C LYS A 80 8.04 -18.49 -4.54
N ILE A 81 8.57 -19.63 -4.10
CA ILE A 81 8.55 -20.88 -4.87
C ILE A 81 7.10 -21.32 -5.08
N ASP A 82 6.34 -21.47 -3.99
CA ASP A 82 4.96 -21.90 -4.00
C ASP A 82 4.08 -20.94 -4.83
N TYR A 83 4.34 -19.62 -4.78
CA TYR A 83 3.61 -18.64 -5.59
C TYR A 83 3.92 -18.77 -7.08
N ASN A 84 5.16 -19.06 -7.45
CA ASN A 84 5.54 -19.24 -8.84
C ASN A 84 4.91 -20.51 -9.42
N GLU A 85 4.86 -21.58 -8.64
CA GLU A 85 4.26 -22.88 -8.98
C GLU A 85 2.73 -22.92 -8.78
N LEU A 86 2.13 -21.84 -8.26
CA LEU A 86 0.71 -21.72 -7.99
C LEU A 86 -0.14 -21.96 -9.25
N THR A 87 -1.11 -22.85 -9.14
CA THR A 87 -2.09 -23.19 -10.17
C THR A 87 -3.51 -23.14 -9.59
N ASN A 88 -4.53 -23.22 -10.45
CA ASN A 88 -5.91 -23.36 -10.00
C ASN A 88 -6.14 -24.60 -9.12
N ALA A 89 -5.38 -25.68 -9.33
CA ALA A 89 -5.51 -26.89 -8.51
C ALA A 89 -4.85 -26.75 -7.13
N SER A 90 -3.79 -25.94 -7.01
CA SER A 90 -3.03 -25.78 -5.76
C SER A 90 -3.42 -24.54 -4.94
N ARG A 91 -4.34 -23.71 -5.43
CA ARG A 91 -4.71 -22.43 -4.77
C ARG A 91 -5.26 -22.59 -3.35
N GLY A 92 -6.13 -23.56 -3.10
CA GLY A 92 -6.67 -23.78 -1.74
C GLY A 92 -5.56 -24.11 -0.73
N THR A 93 -4.62 -24.97 -1.12
CA THR A 93 -3.45 -25.29 -0.29
C THR A 93 -2.55 -24.06 -0.09
N PHE A 94 -2.30 -23.28 -1.14
CA PHE A 94 -1.44 -22.08 -1.07
C PHE A 94 -2.05 -21.01 -0.15
N PHE A 95 -3.28 -20.58 -0.42
CA PHE A 95 -3.92 -19.52 0.35
C PHE A 95 -4.27 -20.00 1.76
N GLY A 96 -4.64 -21.26 1.95
CA GLY A 96 -4.80 -21.88 3.27
C GLY A 96 -3.49 -21.88 4.09
N LYS A 97 -2.34 -22.08 3.45
CA LYS A 97 -1.02 -22.03 4.10
C LYS A 97 -0.57 -20.61 4.45
N TYR A 98 -0.79 -19.64 3.55
CA TYR A 98 -0.15 -18.33 3.64
C TYR A 98 -1.04 -17.22 4.17
N CYS A 99 -2.35 -17.25 3.95
CA CYS A 99 -3.25 -16.20 4.46
C CYS A 99 -3.25 -16.10 6.00
N PRO A 100 -3.31 -17.20 6.78
CA PRO A 100 -3.20 -17.11 8.24
C PRO A 100 -1.87 -16.50 8.69
N LYS A 101 -0.77 -16.87 8.01
CA LYS A 101 0.57 -16.34 8.30
C LYS A 101 0.66 -14.85 8.00
N LEU A 102 0.16 -14.42 6.85
CA LEU A 102 0.13 -13.01 6.48
C LEU A 102 -0.69 -12.20 7.49
N ARG A 103 -1.81 -12.72 7.98
CA ARG A 103 -2.62 -12.05 9.02
C ARG A 103 -1.84 -11.89 10.33
N SER A 104 -1.10 -12.91 10.77
CA SER A 104 -0.26 -12.79 11.97
C SER A 104 0.92 -11.84 11.79
N LEU A 105 1.42 -11.67 10.56
CA LEU A 105 2.51 -10.72 10.29
C LEU A 105 2.06 -9.25 10.38
N VAL A 106 0.76 -8.95 10.19
CA VAL A 106 0.26 -7.58 10.35
C VAL A 106 0.45 -7.10 11.79
N SER A 107 0.13 -7.93 12.78
CA SER A 107 0.33 -7.60 14.21
C SER A 107 1.80 -7.48 14.62
N CYS A 108 2.74 -8.02 13.84
CA CYS A 108 4.17 -7.81 14.11
C CYS A 108 4.59 -6.34 14.05
N GLN A 109 3.78 -5.48 13.42
CA GLN A 109 4.07 -4.06 13.29
C GLN A 109 3.34 -3.18 14.31
N ASP A 110 2.54 -3.74 15.21
CA ASP A 110 1.79 -2.97 16.22
C ASP A 110 2.74 -2.12 17.09
N SER A 111 3.85 -2.72 17.55
CA SER A 111 4.86 -2.02 18.34
C SER A 111 5.58 -0.94 17.54
N MET A 112 5.79 -1.18 16.24
CA MET A 112 6.40 -0.20 15.34
C MET A 112 5.48 1.01 15.16
N LEU A 113 4.20 0.79 14.90
CA LEU A 113 3.21 1.86 14.77
C LEU A 113 3.18 2.73 16.03
N ALA A 114 3.15 2.12 17.22
CA ALA A 114 3.21 2.86 18.48
C ALA A 114 4.53 3.63 18.67
N ALA A 115 5.66 3.02 18.30
CA ALA A 115 6.98 3.62 18.48
C ALA A 115 7.22 4.85 17.58
N VAL A 116 6.67 4.88 16.36
CA VAL A 116 6.84 6.01 15.44
C VAL A 116 5.93 7.19 15.75
N GLN A 117 4.84 6.98 16.52
CA GLN A 117 3.89 8.04 16.87
C GLN A 117 4.53 9.34 17.38
N PRO A 118 5.44 9.33 18.39
CA PRO A 118 6.08 10.56 18.87
C PRO A 118 7.00 11.22 17.85
N CYS A 119 7.43 10.48 16.81
CA CYS A 119 8.28 11.00 15.76
C CYS A 119 7.51 11.71 14.65
N LEU A 120 6.19 11.58 14.59
CA LEU A 120 5.35 12.13 13.54
C LEU A 120 4.46 13.27 14.05
N LYS A 121 4.09 14.19 13.15
CA LYS A 121 2.99 15.13 13.43
C LYS A 121 1.68 14.32 13.56
N LYS A 122 0.75 14.78 14.39
CA LYS A 122 -0.54 14.09 14.63
C LYS A 122 -1.28 13.73 13.34
N GLY A 123 -1.37 14.67 12.39
CA GLY A 123 -2.00 14.40 11.09
C GLY A 123 -1.29 13.30 10.30
N THR A 124 0.04 13.37 10.21
CA THR A 124 0.86 12.35 9.52
C THR A 124 0.69 10.98 10.16
N PHE A 125 0.66 10.92 11.49
CA PHE A 125 0.39 9.68 12.21
C PHE A 125 -1.00 9.12 11.90
N ASN A 126 -2.04 9.96 11.84
CA ASN A 126 -3.38 9.50 11.49
C ASN A 126 -3.43 8.85 10.09
N ILE A 127 -2.68 9.38 9.13
CA ILE A 127 -2.57 8.79 7.78
C ILE A 127 -1.87 7.43 7.84
N VAL A 128 -0.70 7.36 8.49
CA VAL A 128 0.04 6.09 8.66
C VAL A 128 -0.83 5.04 9.34
N GLN A 129 -1.54 5.43 10.41
CA GLN A 129 -2.45 4.56 11.14
C GLN A 129 -3.65 4.14 10.29
N ALA A 130 -4.23 5.03 9.48
CA ALA A 130 -5.32 4.68 8.58
C ALA A 130 -4.89 3.63 7.56
N VAL A 131 -3.70 3.77 6.97
CA VAL A 131 -3.19 2.76 6.04
C VAL A 131 -2.91 1.45 6.76
N TYR A 132 -2.26 1.49 7.93
CA TYR A 132 -2.00 0.29 8.73
C TYR A 132 -3.28 -0.49 9.03
N ASN A 133 -4.32 0.21 9.50
CA ASN A 133 -5.61 -0.37 9.85
C ASN A 133 -6.37 -0.92 8.63
N SER A 134 -6.03 -0.49 7.41
CA SER A 134 -6.64 -0.98 6.16
C SER A 134 -6.02 -2.30 5.66
N ILE A 135 -4.82 -2.66 6.13
CA ILE A 135 -4.09 -3.86 5.67
C ILE A 135 -4.91 -5.15 5.91
N PRO A 136 -5.55 -5.38 7.08
CA PRO A 136 -6.36 -6.58 7.29
C PRO A 136 -7.49 -6.74 6.28
N GLU A 137 -8.16 -5.65 5.91
CA GLU A 137 -9.24 -5.65 4.92
C GLU A 137 -8.71 -5.97 3.51
N ALA A 138 -7.58 -5.37 3.12
CA ALA A 138 -6.92 -5.67 1.85
C ALA A 138 -6.46 -7.12 1.77
N LEU A 139 -5.92 -7.65 2.87
CA LEU A 139 -5.51 -9.04 2.97
C LEU A 139 -6.71 -9.99 2.89
N GLU A 140 -7.85 -9.64 3.49
CA GLU A 140 -9.06 -10.44 3.37
C GLU A 140 -9.53 -10.54 1.92
N LEU A 141 -9.50 -9.42 1.18
CA LEU A 141 -9.85 -9.42 -0.25
C LEU A 141 -8.85 -10.24 -1.09
N VAL A 142 -7.56 -10.14 -0.79
CA VAL A 142 -6.50 -10.96 -1.42
C VAL A 142 -6.68 -12.46 -1.14
N CYS A 143 -7.19 -12.81 0.04
CA CYS A 143 -7.37 -14.20 0.48
C CYS A 143 -8.73 -14.79 0.12
N LYS A 144 -9.70 -13.95 -0.22
CA LYS A 144 -11.08 -14.34 -0.50
C LYS A 144 -11.15 -15.39 -1.62
N ASN A 145 -11.99 -16.39 -1.41
CA ASN A 145 -12.23 -17.49 -2.35
C ASN A 145 -10.92 -18.16 -2.80
N ASP A 146 -10.01 -18.49 -1.89
CA ASP A 146 -8.67 -19.02 -2.24
C ASP A 146 -7.93 -18.11 -3.24
N GLY A 147 -7.97 -16.81 -2.96
CA GLY A 147 -7.27 -15.75 -3.69
C GLY A 147 -7.65 -15.58 -5.15
N GLU A 148 -8.95 -15.52 -5.42
CA GLU A 148 -9.51 -15.38 -6.77
C GLU A 148 -8.92 -14.22 -7.58
N ILE A 149 -8.82 -13.04 -6.97
CA ILE A 149 -8.26 -11.86 -7.63
C ILE A 149 -6.78 -12.07 -7.99
N ILE A 150 -6.01 -12.73 -7.12
CA ILE A 150 -4.61 -13.03 -7.37
C ILE A 150 -4.45 -14.12 -8.43
N MET A 151 -5.34 -15.13 -8.43
CA MET A 151 -5.33 -16.19 -9.44
C MET A 151 -5.60 -15.65 -10.85
N ASN A 152 -6.38 -14.58 -10.98
CA ASN A 152 -6.60 -13.90 -12.26
C ASN A 152 -5.29 -13.36 -12.87
N LEU A 153 -4.27 -13.02 -12.05
CA LEU A 153 -2.94 -12.63 -12.53
C LEU A 153 -2.11 -13.81 -13.08
N LYS A 154 -2.51 -15.05 -12.77
CA LYS A 154 -1.85 -16.28 -13.22
C LYS A 154 -2.47 -16.80 -14.52
N ASP A 155 -3.64 -16.32 -14.91
CA ASP A 155 -4.29 -16.67 -16.17
C ASP A 155 -3.44 -16.19 -17.38
N PRO A 156 -3.07 -17.07 -18.32
CA PRO A 156 -2.23 -16.69 -19.46
C PRO A 156 -2.82 -15.60 -20.35
N GLN A 157 -4.14 -15.62 -20.60
CA GLN A 157 -4.80 -14.66 -21.49
C GLN A 157 -4.85 -13.28 -20.83
N ARG A 158 -5.24 -13.23 -19.55
CA ARG A 158 -5.25 -11.98 -18.79
C ARG A 158 -3.85 -11.41 -18.65
N ARG A 159 -2.84 -12.25 -18.39
CA ARG A 159 -1.44 -11.83 -18.31
C ARG A 159 -0.94 -11.24 -19.63
N GLU A 160 -1.20 -11.89 -20.75
CA GLU A 160 -0.83 -11.36 -22.07
C GLU A 160 -1.51 -10.01 -22.35
N CYS A 161 -2.79 -9.87 -22.00
CA CYS A 161 -3.50 -8.60 -22.07
C CYS A 161 -2.85 -7.52 -21.19
N LEU A 162 -2.52 -7.84 -19.94
CA LEU A 162 -1.85 -6.91 -19.01
C LEU A 162 -0.47 -6.49 -19.52
N GLU A 163 0.29 -7.38 -20.15
CA GLU A 163 1.58 -7.05 -20.77
C GLU A 163 1.41 -6.02 -21.90
N GLN A 164 0.36 -6.15 -22.72
CA GLN A 164 0.04 -5.15 -23.76
C GLN A 164 -0.41 -3.80 -23.18
N LYS A 165 -0.97 -3.80 -21.96
CA LYS A 165 -1.42 -2.59 -21.25
C LYS A 165 -0.38 -2.04 -20.26
N ALA A 166 0.78 -2.70 -20.12
CA ALA A 166 1.77 -2.38 -19.09
C ALA A 166 2.21 -0.93 -19.12
N GLN A 167 2.41 -0.34 -20.31
CA GLN A 167 2.78 1.06 -20.43
C GLN A 167 1.68 2.01 -19.92
N GLN A 168 0.41 1.73 -20.23
CA GLN A 168 -0.73 2.56 -19.78
C GLN A 168 -0.88 2.49 -18.26
N ILE A 169 -0.80 1.27 -17.70
CA ILE A 169 -0.81 1.04 -16.25
C ILE A 169 0.34 1.81 -15.60
N SER A 170 1.55 1.68 -16.13
CA SER A 170 2.74 2.35 -15.63
C SER A 170 2.59 3.88 -15.69
N THR A 171 2.07 4.42 -16.80
CA THR A 171 1.76 5.85 -16.93
C THR A 171 0.79 6.32 -15.84
N CYS A 172 -0.23 5.55 -15.46
CA CYS A 172 -1.11 5.94 -14.35
C CYS A 172 -0.34 6.11 -13.03
N PHE A 173 0.58 5.19 -12.71
CA PHE A 173 1.42 5.32 -11.53
C PHE A 173 2.38 6.51 -11.62
N TYR A 174 3.00 6.72 -12.78
CA TYR A 174 3.89 7.86 -13.00
C TYR A 174 3.16 9.18 -12.88
N THR A 175 2.02 9.38 -13.55
CA THR A 175 1.23 10.61 -13.46
C THR A 175 0.73 10.85 -12.05
N PHE A 176 0.30 9.80 -11.33
CA PHE A 176 -0.07 9.91 -9.93
C PHE A 176 1.12 10.21 -9.00
N ALA A 177 2.33 9.82 -9.37
CA ALA A 177 3.55 10.13 -8.61
C ALA A 177 4.11 11.53 -8.95
N GLU A 178 4.12 11.93 -10.21
CA GLU A 178 4.60 13.24 -10.68
C GLU A 178 3.64 14.38 -10.32
N GLY A 179 2.33 14.10 -10.29
CA GLY A 179 1.34 15.04 -9.76
C GLY A 179 1.50 15.33 -8.26
N ARG A 180 2.44 14.65 -7.60
CA ARG A 180 2.84 14.90 -6.21
C ARG A 180 4.19 15.61 -6.22
N SER A 181 4.24 16.82 -5.68
CA SER A 181 5.49 17.55 -5.52
C SER A 181 6.47 16.78 -4.63
N ARG A 182 7.77 17.10 -4.66
CA ARG A 182 8.76 16.51 -3.72
C ARG A 182 8.39 16.77 -2.25
N ASP A 183 7.56 17.79 -2.00
CA ASP A 183 7.04 18.20 -0.71
C ASP A 183 5.55 17.82 -0.56
N PHE A 184 5.14 16.67 -1.10
CA PHE A 184 3.76 16.20 -1.00
C PHE A 184 3.35 15.93 0.45
N ASP A 185 2.73 16.94 1.07
CA ASP A 185 2.18 16.84 2.41
C ASP A 185 0.70 16.46 2.32
N PHE A 186 0.39 15.23 2.73
CA PHE A 186 -0.99 14.74 2.82
C PHE A 186 -1.87 15.59 3.77
N LEU A 187 -1.28 16.47 4.58
CA LEU A 187 -1.98 17.41 5.45
C LEU A 187 -2.38 18.72 4.76
N GLU A 188 -1.82 19.03 3.59
CA GLU A 188 -2.04 20.29 2.86
C GLU A 188 -2.55 20.06 1.43
N LEU A 189 -3.29 18.96 1.21
CA LEU A 189 -3.81 18.61 -0.12
C LEU A 189 -4.80 19.65 -0.65
N THR A 190 -4.53 20.11 -1.87
CA THR A 190 -5.41 20.94 -2.69
C THR A 190 -6.54 20.12 -3.31
N GLN A 191 -7.56 20.82 -3.83
CA GLN A 191 -8.66 20.18 -4.57
C GLN A 191 -8.19 19.36 -5.78
N GLU A 192 -7.15 19.84 -6.47
CA GLU A 192 -6.56 19.15 -7.63
C GLU A 192 -5.84 17.86 -7.20
N GLU A 193 -5.10 17.90 -6.10
CA GLU A 193 -4.43 16.72 -5.53
C GLU A 193 -5.45 15.69 -5.00
N CYS A 194 -6.55 16.14 -4.40
CA CYS A 194 -7.64 15.26 -4.01
C CYS A 194 -8.33 14.60 -5.22
N SER A 195 -8.55 15.37 -6.29
CA SER A 195 -9.10 14.85 -7.55
C SER A 195 -8.17 13.82 -8.21
N SER A 196 -6.85 13.94 -7.99
CA SER A 196 -5.85 13.02 -8.53
C SER A 196 -6.01 11.58 -8.03
N PHE A 197 -6.56 11.34 -6.82
CA PHE A 197 -6.90 9.99 -6.36
C PHE A 197 -8.02 9.36 -7.19
N THR A 198 -9.06 10.13 -7.51
CA THR A 198 -10.17 9.67 -8.36
C THR A 198 -9.66 9.42 -9.80
N ASN A 199 -8.87 10.34 -10.32
CA ASN A 199 -8.27 10.23 -11.65
C ASN A 199 -7.35 8.99 -11.74
N PHE A 200 -6.56 8.72 -10.70
CA PHE A 200 -5.71 7.54 -10.65
C PHE A 200 -6.52 6.23 -10.68
N ARG A 201 -7.61 6.13 -9.90
CA ARG A 201 -8.52 4.98 -9.94
C ARG A 201 -9.07 4.75 -11.35
N GLN A 202 -9.58 5.80 -11.99
CA GLN A 202 -10.12 5.68 -13.35
C GLN A 202 -9.04 5.36 -14.37
N CYS A 203 -7.86 5.96 -14.23
CA CYS A 203 -6.70 5.67 -15.06
C CYS A 203 -6.34 4.18 -14.99
N LEU A 204 -6.35 3.55 -13.81
CA LEU A 204 -6.10 2.12 -13.67
C LEU A 204 -7.24 1.24 -14.19
N LYS A 205 -8.51 1.63 -13.97
CA LYS A 205 -9.66 0.84 -14.46
C LYS A 205 -9.67 0.70 -15.97
N ASN A 206 -9.31 1.75 -16.72
CA ASN A 206 -9.34 1.77 -18.18
C ASN A 206 -8.48 0.67 -18.86
N PRO A 207 -7.19 0.48 -18.54
CA PRO A 207 -6.38 -0.61 -19.08
C PRO A 207 -6.71 -1.96 -18.46
N LEU A 208 -7.20 -2.03 -17.21
CA LEU A 208 -7.51 -3.30 -16.54
C LEU A 208 -8.84 -3.91 -16.98
N HIS A 209 -9.84 -3.10 -17.32
CA HIS A 209 -11.18 -3.56 -17.68
C HIS A 209 -11.20 -4.47 -18.92
N PRO A 210 -10.56 -4.14 -20.05
CA PRO A 210 -10.48 -5.04 -21.21
C PRO A 210 -9.78 -6.37 -20.93
N CYS A 211 -8.99 -6.45 -19.85
CA CYS A 211 -8.29 -7.66 -19.43
C CYS A 211 -9.06 -8.47 -18.37
N ASP A 212 -10.29 -8.07 -18.02
CA ASP A 212 -11.08 -8.67 -16.94
C ASP A 212 -10.33 -8.65 -15.59
N MET A 213 -9.70 -7.50 -15.30
CA MET A 213 -8.86 -7.27 -14.11
C MET A 213 -9.31 -6.07 -13.28
N SER A 214 -10.54 -5.56 -13.49
CA SER A 214 -11.07 -4.42 -12.74
C SER A 214 -11.12 -4.65 -11.23
N ASP A 215 -11.37 -5.89 -10.79
CA ASP A 215 -11.43 -6.26 -9.36
C ASP A 215 -10.10 -6.06 -8.62
N PHE A 216 -8.98 -6.01 -9.34
CA PHE A 216 -7.68 -5.70 -8.74
C PHE A 216 -7.65 -4.28 -8.15
N VAL A 217 -8.42 -3.34 -8.73
CA VAL A 217 -8.52 -1.97 -8.22
C VAL A 217 -9.16 -1.94 -6.84
N SER A 218 -10.07 -2.88 -6.54
CA SER A 218 -10.71 -2.97 -5.23
C SER A 218 -9.72 -3.23 -4.09
N ILE A 219 -8.60 -3.91 -4.34
CA ILE A 219 -7.52 -4.09 -3.35
C ILE A 219 -6.81 -2.76 -3.09
N LEU A 220 -6.58 -1.95 -4.13
CA LEU A 220 -5.93 -0.65 -4.02
C LEU A 220 -6.86 0.42 -3.43
N ASP A 221 -8.17 0.28 -3.63
CA ASP A 221 -9.18 1.21 -3.12
C ASP A 221 -9.25 1.19 -1.59
N ILE A 222 -8.96 0.07 -0.95
CA ILE A 222 -9.00 -0.09 0.52
C ILE A 222 -8.11 0.93 1.24
N PRO A 223 -6.77 0.96 1.02
CA PRO A 223 -5.92 1.96 1.67
C PRO A 223 -6.23 3.38 1.21
N MET A 224 -6.63 3.58 -0.05
CA MET A 224 -7.02 4.92 -0.52
C MET A 224 -8.27 5.44 0.21
N ASN A 225 -9.30 4.61 0.39
CA ASN A 225 -10.53 4.95 1.12
C ASN A 225 -10.26 5.18 2.61
N ALA A 226 -9.23 4.55 3.17
CA ALA A 226 -8.81 4.80 4.54
C ALA A 226 -8.09 6.16 4.70
N ILE A 227 -7.29 6.58 3.71
CA ILE A 227 -6.53 7.84 3.75
C ILE A 227 -7.43 9.06 3.54
N LEU A 228 -8.31 9.05 2.53
CA LEU A 228 -9.07 10.24 2.12
C LEU A 228 -9.85 10.94 3.26
N PRO A 229 -10.50 10.22 4.20
CA PRO A 229 -11.22 10.84 5.32
C PRO A 229 -10.32 11.53 6.36
N VAL A 230 -9.04 11.16 6.43
CA VAL A 230 -8.06 11.72 7.38
C VAL A 230 -7.18 12.81 6.76
N THR A 231 -7.46 13.20 5.52
CA THR A 231 -6.81 14.32 4.80
C THR A 231 -7.83 15.43 4.49
N PRO A 232 -7.38 16.59 3.96
CA PRO A 232 -8.30 17.62 3.49
C PRO A 232 -9.31 17.16 2.41
N CYS A 233 -9.09 16.00 1.79
CA CYS A 233 -9.96 15.45 0.74
C CYS A 233 -11.34 14.98 1.21
N VAL A 234 -11.56 14.84 2.53
CA VAL A 234 -12.86 14.48 3.11
C VAL A 234 -13.97 15.46 2.68
N ASN A 235 -13.63 16.75 2.54
CA ASN A 235 -14.58 17.80 2.14
C ASN A 235 -14.98 17.72 0.65
N HIS A 236 -14.32 16.85 -0.11
CA HIS A 236 -14.46 16.74 -1.56
C HIS A 236 -15.02 15.39 -2.01
N THR A 237 -15.12 14.44 -1.09
CA THR A 237 -15.73 13.12 -1.33
C THR A 237 -17.26 13.15 -1.26
N GLU A 238 -17.86 14.09 -0.49
CA GLU A 238 -19.32 14.27 -0.45
C GLU A 238 -19.91 14.74 -1.80
N VAL A 239 -19.17 15.51 -2.59
CA VAL A 239 -19.64 16.05 -3.88
C VAL A 239 -19.81 14.96 -4.95
N GLN A 240 -19.09 13.84 -4.84
CA GLN A 240 -19.23 12.72 -5.80
C GLN A 240 -20.47 11.85 -5.53
N ASN A 241 -21.03 11.87 -4.31
CA ASN A 241 -22.24 11.12 -3.97
C ASN A 241 -23.55 11.83 -4.40
N VAL A 242 -23.48 13.03 -4.98
CA VAL A 242 -24.65 13.81 -5.43
C VAL A 242 -25.07 13.48 -6.88
N ASN A 243 -24.36 12.60 -7.58
CA ASN A 243 -24.71 12.18 -8.96
C ASN A 243 -24.95 10.67 -9.10
N LEU A 244 -25.68 10.04 -8.18
CA LEU A 244 -26.50 8.91 -8.56
C LEU A 244 -27.78 9.46 -9.23
N PRO A 245 -28.10 9.12 -10.49
CA PRO A 245 -29.42 9.39 -11.01
C PRO A 245 -30.42 8.55 -10.22
N GLU A 246 -31.23 9.22 -9.41
CA GLU A 246 -32.48 8.68 -8.87
C GLU A 246 -33.38 8.31 -10.06
N ASN A 247 -33.34 7.05 -10.50
CA ASN A 247 -34.30 6.55 -11.46
C ASN A 247 -35.51 6.02 -10.68
N ASN A 248 -36.30 6.94 -10.12
CA ASN A 248 -37.67 6.68 -9.71
C ASN A 248 -38.61 7.21 -10.79
N THR A 249 -39.18 6.31 -11.58
CA THR A 249 -40.50 6.57 -12.17
C THR A 249 -41.26 5.25 -12.28
N ILE A 250 -42.00 4.95 -11.21
CA ILE A 250 -43.28 4.27 -11.32
C ILE A 250 -44.28 5.35 -11.73
N VAL A 251 -44.94 5.19 -12.88
CA VAL A 251 -46.30 5.73 -13.09
C VAL A 251 -47.08 4.66 -13.84
N GLU A 252 -47.97 3.98 -13.11
CA GLU A 252 -49.21 3.42 -13.65
C GLU A 252 -50.17 4.59 -13.96
N VAL A 253 -50.66 4.65 -15.20
CA VAL A 253 -52.08 4.92 -15.55
C VAL A 253 -52.39 4.15 -16.82
#